data_AF-A0A9W7T044-F1
#
_entry.id   AF-A0A9W7T044-F1
#
_cell.length_a   1.000
_cell.length_b   1.000
_cell.length_c   1.000
_cell.angle_alpha   90.00
_cell.angle_beta   90.00
_cell.angle_gamma   90.00
#
_symmetry.space_group_name_H-M   'P 1'
#
loop_
_entity.id
_entity.type
_entity.pdbx_description
1 polymer ?
#
loop_
_entity_poly.entity_id
_entity_poly.type
_entity_poly.pdbx_seq_one_letter_code
_entity_poly.pdbx_strand_id
1 'polypeptide(L)'
;MPAFEDSELGATLQPVKSKDLSRVKSTENQGALGTSPVGLAIPVQTDTGAIEVPATRSSIADASPYMHQLSLSPSQKDRRGSRNSFGASLPIPRSKRQSRLSSVAYASGERPARPGMPSIQPTREILASQVQDLSGGKVRAAKDMAFVFDIDGVLVHGDRLIPEGKRALEILNGDNELGIKIPHIFLTNGSGKPEQARIEQLSKILHQPISIEQFIQSHTPMRALAEYYNTVLVVGGEGYRCREVAEHYGFKDIVVPNDIVAWDPTIAPYRVFTDRERSESRPRDFSQTNIEAIMVFSDSRDYATDMQIIMDLLQSENGRLHTRAKDPVSQRIPIYFSQGDLLCPTEHPYPRMSQGAFRIGLEAMYKALTGEDLERVVYGKPELATYKYADEVIASWMEIIHNEEKLPSHIYMVGDNPASDIVGGNMYGWNTCLVRTGVFQGGDNDENNPANFGVFKNVLEAVKTAIKKEIGEDFNFEWKDERVNPLLQGNQGSAVAVE
;
A
#
# COMPACT_ATOMS: atom_id res chain seq x y z
N MET A 1 -21.04 40.69 31.24
CA MET A 1 -22.40 41.23 31.45
C MET A 1 -22.44 42.58 30.75
N PRO A 2 -23.29 42.76 29.74
CA PRO A 2 -24.74 42.65 29.90
C PRO A 2 -25.39 41.58 29.02
N ALA A 3 -26.56 41.14 29.48
CA ALA A 3 -27.44 40.17 28.85
C ALA A 3 -28.51 40.87 28.01
N PHE A 4 -28.97 40.21 26.96
CA PHE A 4 -30.22 40.47 26.23
C PHE A 4 -30.85 39.09 26.03
N GLU A 5 -31.79 38.68 26.89
CA GLU A 5 -33.25 38.83 26.79
C GLU A 5 -33.88 38.07 25.62
N ASP A 6 -34.27 36.83 25.93
CA ASP A 6 -35.20 35.99 25.18
C ASP A 6 -36.62 36.54 25.34
N SER A 7 -37.16 37.19 24.31
CA SER A 7 -38.61 37.24 24.12
C SER A 7 -38.98 37.65 22.71
N GLU A 8 -39.15 36.68 21.82
CA GLU A 8 -40.12 36.76 20.71
C GLU A 8 -40.20 35.39 20.04
N LEU A 9 -41.17 34.57 20.46
CA LEU A 9 -41.78 33.51 19.65
C LEU A 9 -43.03 33.00 20.40
N GLY A 10 -44.12 33.76 20.28
CA GLY A 10 -45.45 33.30 20.66
C GLY A 10 -46.29 33.04 19.41
N ALA A 11 -46.38 31.78 18.97
CA ALA A 11 -47.49 31.33 18.14
C ALA A 11 -47.70 29.80 18.23
N THR A 12 -48.75 29.48 18.97
CA THR A 12 -49.55 28.27 19.16
C THR A 12 -49.46 27.16 18.08
N LEU A 13 -49.18 25.95 18.57
CA LEU A 13 -49.30 24.67 17.85
C LEU A 13 -50.75 24.43 17.37
N GLN A 14 -50.93 24.14 16.07
CA GLN A 14 -52.12 23.44 15.56
C GLN A 14 -51.75 22.01 15.14
N PRO A 15 -52.57 20.98 15.45
CA PRO A 15 -52.29 19.61 15.07
C PRO A 15 -52.68 19.36 13.61
N VAL A 16 -51.70 19.06 12.75
CA VAL A 16 -51.98 18.58 11.39
C VAL A 16 -52.37 17.10 11.46
N LYS A 17 -53.53 16.85 10.84
CA LYS A 17 -54.28 15.59 10.83
C LYS A 17 -53.50 14.46 10.17
N SER A 18 -53.63 13.28 10.75
CA SER A 18 -53.24 11.99 10.18
C SER A 18 -54.04 11.69 8.90
N LYS A 19 -53.47 12.02 7.74
CA LYS A 19 -53.81 11.45 6.43
C LYS A 19 -52.83 12.01 5.39
N ASP A 20 -51.69 11.34 5.25
CA ASP A 20 -50.94 11.15 3.98
C ASP A 20 -49.69 10.27 4.18
N LEU A 21 -49.79 9.25 5.04
CA LEU A 21 -48.85 8.13 5.11
C LEU A 21 -49.40 6.98 4.26
N SER A 22 -49.39 7.12 2.92
CA SER A 22 -49.55 5.97 2.02
C SER A 22 -49.15 6.28 0.57
N ARG A 23 -47.93 6.76 0.34
CA ARG A 23 -47.38 6.74 -1.02
C ARG A 23 -45.85 6.68 -1.09
N VAL A 24 -45.27 5.66 -0.46
CA VAL A 24 -43.97 5.13 -0.89
C VAL A 24 -44.08 3.61 -0.86
N LYS A 25 -44.70 3.06 -1.91
CA LYS A 25 -44.49 1.65 -2.24
C LYS A 25 -43.16 1.58 -2.98
N SER A 26 -42.25 0.82 -2.38
CA SER A 26 -41.09 0.21 -3.01
C SER A 26 -41.43 -0.23 -4.44
N THR A 27 -40.70 0.33 -5.40
CA THR A 27 -40.62 -0.25 -6.74
C THR A 27 -39.22 -0.82 -6.86
N GLU A 28 -39.02 -2.01 -6.32
CA GLU A 28 -37.98 -2.91 -6.79
C GLU A 28 -38.39 -3.32 -8.21
N ASN A 29 -37.94 -2.57 -9.20
CA ASN A 29 -37.97 -3.03 -10.57
C ASN A 29 -36.62 -3.71 -10.84
N GLN A 30 -36.66 -5.04 -10.87
CA GLN A 30 -35.69 -5.84 -11.60
C GLN A 30 -35.76 -5.41 -13.07
N GLY A 31 -34.82 -4.55 -13.47
CA GLY A 31 -34.67 -4.02 -14.82
C GLY A 31 -33.32 -4.41 -15.38
N ALA A 32 -33.33 -4.96 -16.59
CA ALA A 32 -32.23 -5.57 -17.33
C ALA A 32 -30.94 -4.75 -17.41
N LEU A 33 -29.83 -5.47 -17.63
CA LEU A 33 -28.50 -4.95 -17.96
C LEU A 33 -28.58 -3.80 -18.99
N GLY A 34 -28.31 -2.59 -18.52
CA GLY A 34 -27.90 -1.46 -19.35
C GLY A 34 -26.45 -1.14 -19.03
N THR A 35 -25.53 -1.52 -19.90
CA THR A 35 -24.14 -1.05 -19.88
C THR A 35 -24.12 0.44 -20.23
N SER A 36 -23.93 1.31 -19.24
CA SER A 36 -23.51 2.70 -19.49
C SER A 36 -22.10 2.67 -20.10
N PRO A 37 -21.84 3.34 -21.25
CA PRO A 37 -20.57 3.23 -21.97
C PRO A 37 -19.51 4.25 -21.52
N VAL A 38 -19.68 4.92 -20.37
CA VAL A 38 -18.79 5.99 -19.91
C VAL A 38 -18.13 5.56 -18.60
N GLY A 39 -17.10 4.73 -18.70
CA GLY A 39 -16.14 4.50 -17.63
C GLY A 39 -14.80 5.14 -17.99
N LEU A 40 -13.90 5.26 -17.01
CA LEU A 40 -12.51 5.70 -17.19
C LEU A 40 -11.81 4.81 -18.22
N ALA A 41 -11.80 5.24 -19.48
CA ALA A 41 -11.07 4.57 -20.54
C ALA A 41 -9.58 4.85 -20.35
N ILE A 42 -8.84 3.86 -19.84
CA ILE A 42 -7.38 3.89 -19.92
C ILE A 42 -7.00 3.72 -21.40
N PRO A 43 -6.07 4.53 -21.94
CA PRO A 43 -5.65 4.42 -23.33
C PRO A 43 -5.14 2.99 -23.63
N VAL A 44 -5.84 2.26 -24.51
CA VAL A 44 -5.42 0.91 -24.94
C VAL A 44 -4.25 1.06 -25.91
N GLN A 45 -3.02 0.94 -25.41
CA GLN A 45 -1.86 0.63 -26.25
C GLN A 45 -1.63 -0.87 -26.22
N THR A 46 -1.69 -1.51 -27.40
CA THR A 46 -1.66 -2.97 -27.58
C THR A 46 -0.31 -3.65 -27.29
N ASP A 47 0.66 -2.95 -26.68
CA ASP A 47 2.03 -3.44 -26.49
C ASP A 47 2.64 -3.11 -25.10
N THR A 48 1.81 -2.79 -24.10
CA THR A 48 2.29 -2.44 -22.76
C THR A 48 2.65 -3.68 -21.93
N GLY A 49 3.70 -3.59 -21.13
CA GLY A 49 4.15 -4.66 -20.23
C GLY A 49 3.27 -4.84 -18.99
N ALA A 50 1.97 -4.52 -19.07
CA ALA A 50 1.05 -4.46 -17.94
C ALA A 50 -0.07 -5.52 -18.02
N ILE A 51 -0.55 -5.97 -16.86
CA ILE A 51 -1.73 -6.84 -16.71
C ILE A 51 -2.90 -5.96 -16.31
N GLU A 52 -4.04 -6.11 -16.98
CA GLU A 52 -5.27 -5.39 -16.62
C GLU A 52 -6.12 -6.18 -15.62
N VAL A 53 -6.58 -5.50 -14.55
CA VAL A 53 -7.50 -6.08 -13.55
C VAL A 53 -8.86 -5.36 -13.60
N PRO A 54 -9.98 -6.06 -13.84
CA PRO A 54 -11.30 -5.43 -13.93
C PRO A 54 -11.88 -5.06 -12.54
N ALA A 55 -12.62 -3.96 -12.48
CA ALA A 55 -13.38 -3.54 -11.30
C ALA A 55 -14.57 -4.47 -10.99
N THR A 56 -14.94 -4.60 -9.71
CA THR A 56 -15.97 -5.54 -9.23
C THR A 56 -17.20 -4.87 -8.60
N ARG A 57 -17.33 -3.54 -8.65
CA ARG A 57 -18.42 -2.76 -8.04
C ARG A 57 -18.89 -1.56 -8.85
N SER A 58 -20.11 -1.07 -8.54
CA SER A 58 -20.68 0.16 -9.10
C SER A 58 -20.02 1.42 -8.57
N SER A 59 -20.03 2.47 -9.38
CA SER A 59 -19.45 3.82 -9.15
C SER A 59 -20.11 4.62 -8.02
N ILE A 60 -20.82 3.98 -7.08
CA ILE A 60 -21.38 4.68 -5.92
C ILE A 60 -20.21 5.10 -5.04
N ALA A 61 -20.10 6.40 -4.76
CA ALA A 61 -19.03 6.92 -3.91
C ALA A 61 -19.08 6.27 -2.53
N ASP A 62 -17.90 5.98 -1.95
CA ASP A 62 -17.82 5.48 -0.57
C ASP A 62 -18.38 6.51 0.43
N ALA A 63 -18.45 7.79 0.02
CA ALA A 63 -19.08 8.89 0.75
C ALA A 63 -20.62 8.83 0.80
N SER A 64 -21.28 8.23 -0.20
CA SER A 64 -22.75 8.29 -0.36
C SER A 64 -23.55 7.73 0.83
N PRO A 65 -23.14 6.63 1.51
CA PRO A 65 -23.76 6.20 2.76
C PRO A 65 -23.60 7.19 3.92
N TYR A 66 -22.52 7.97 3.96
CA TYR A 66 -22.26 8.96 5.02
C TYR A 66 -23.05 10.26 4.78
N MET A 67 -23.39 10.57 3.53
CA MET A 67 -24.07 11.81 3.16
C MET A 67 -25.56 11.81 3.52
N HIS A 68 -26.19 10.64 3.64
CA HIS A 68 -27.59 10.51 4.08
C HIS A 68 -27.78 10.42 5.60
N GLN A 69 -26.70 10.25 6.38
CA GLN A 69 -26.76 10.02 7.83
C GLN A 69 -25.56 10.68 8.56
N LEU A 70 -25.70 11.93 8.98
CA LEU A 70 -24.98 12.47 10.17
C LEU A 70 -25.55 11.89 11.49
N SER A 71 -26.12 10.69 11.43
CA SER A 71 -26.76 9.98 12.54
C SER A 71 -26.56 8.48 12.35
N LEU A 72 -25.65 7.93 13.16
CA LEU A 72 -25.42 6.52 13.49
C LEU A 72 -24.79 5.61 12.42
N SER A 73 -23.71 4.98 12.87
CA SER A 73 -22.77 4.06 12.20
C SER A 73 -23.40 3.05 11.23
N PRO A 74 -22.92 2.94 9.98
CA PRO A 74 -23.24 1.80 9.13
C PRO A 74 -22.21 0.68 9.30
N SER A 75 -22.72 -0.53 9.56
CA SER A 75 -21.98 -1.79 9.52
C SER A 75 -21.37 -2.01 8.12
N GLN A 76 -20.12 -2.46 8.07
CA GLN A 76 -19.38 -2.76 6.83
C GLN A 76 -19.74 -4.11 6.20
N LYS A 77 -20.78 -4.80 6.69
CA LYS A 77 -21.15 -6.16 6.29
C LYS A 77 -21.40 -6.32 4.77
N ASP A 78 -21.83 -5.25 4.10
CA ASP A 78 -22.10 -5.24 2.65
C ASP A 78 -20.90 -4.76 1.79
N ARG A 79 -19.70 -4.52 2.39
CA ARG A 79 -18.56 -3.84 1.75
C ARG A 79 -17.43 -4.74 1.18
N ARG A 80 -17.65 -6.06 1.01
CA ARG A 80 -16.65 -7.06 0.57
C ARG A 80 -16.19 -7.06 -0.92
N GLY A 81 -16.11 -5.91 -1.60
CA GLY A 81 -15.71 -5.82 -3.01
C GLY A 81 -14.88 -4.57 -3.30
N SER A 82 -14.15 -4.57 -4.43
CA SER A 82 -13.17 -3.53 -4.82
C SER A 82 -13.76 -2.12 -4.76
N ARG A 83 -12.97 -1.13 -4.32
CA ARG A 83 -13.40 0.28 -4.19
C ARG A 83 -13.27 1.07 -5.51
N ASN A 84 -12.96 0.37 -6.60
CA ASN A 84 -12.86 0.91 -7.95
C ASN A 84 -14.25 1.05 -8.61
N SER A 85 -14.40 2.07 -9.45
CA SER A 85 -15.61 2.31 -10.24
C SER A 85 -15.69 1.38 -11.48
N PHE A 86 -16.90 1.09 -11.98
CA PHE A 86 -17.09 0.27 -13.19
C PHE A 86 -16.47 0.94 -14.43
N GLY A 87 -15.75 0.14 -15.23
CA GLY A 87 -15.13 0.58 -16.49
C GLY A 87 -13.63 0.92 -16.38
N ALA A 88 -13.11 1.08 -15.16
CA ALA A 88 -11.68 1.17 -14.92
C ALA A 88 -11.02 -0.22 -14.96
N SER A 89 -10.10 -0.46 -15.89
CA SER A 89 -9.12 -1.55 -15.83
C SER A 89 -7.88 -1.07 -15.07
N LEU A 90 -7.30 -1.89 -14.20
CA LEU A 90 -6.11 -1.50 -13.42
C LEU A 90 -4.85 -2.09 -14.07
N PRO A 91 -3.94 -1.27 -14.63
CA PRO A 91 -2.68 -1.77 -15.15
C PRO A 91 -1.72 -2.05 -13.99
N ILE A 92 -1.30 -3.30 -13.82
CA ILE A 92 -0.20 -3.69 -12.94
C ILE A 92 1.00 -4.11 -13.79
N PRO A 93 2.25 -3.78 -13.43
CA PRO A 93 3.40 -4.15 -14.24
C PRO A 93 3.65 -5.67 -14.21
N ARG A 94 4.05 -6.28 -15.34
CA ARG A 94 4.63 -7.63 -15.40
C ARG A 94 6.06 -7.62 -14.85
N SER A 95 6.44 -8.62 -14.04
CA SER A 95 7.78 -8.69 -13.47
C SER A 95 8.84 -9.03 -14.53
N LYS A 96 9.51 -8.00 -15.06
CA LYS A 96 10.92 -8.08 -15.45
C LYS A 96 11.61 -6.81 -14.99
N ARG A 97 11.86 -6.69 -13.67
CA ARG A 97 12.85 -5.73 -13.21
C ARG A 97 14.18 -6.15 -13.82
N GLN A 98 14.71 -5.33 -14.73
CA GLN A 98 16.10 -5.50 -15.18
C GLN A 98 16.99 -5.31 -13.95
N SER A 99 17.40 -6.44 -13.38
CA SER A 99 18.56 -6.54 -12.51
C SER A 99 19.71 -5.80 -13.20
N ARG A 100 20.07 -4.62 -12.69
CA ARG A 100 21.32 -3.92 -13.06
C ARG A 100 22.52 -4.53 -12.32
N LEU A 101 22.59 -5.86 -12.28
CA LEU A 101 23.75 -6.62 -11.82
C LEU A 101 24.07 -7.72 -12.84
N SER A 102 24.47 -7.32 -14.05
CA SER A 102 25.24 -8.19 -14.96
C SER A 102 25.81 -7.40 -16.15
N SER A 103 26.75 -6.50 -15.91
CA SER A 103 27.70 -6.08 -16.96
C SER A 103 29.00 -5.53 -16.37
N VAL A 104 29.82 -6.42 -15.82
CA VAL A 104 31.28 -6.25 -15.90
C VAL A 104 31.76 -7.33 -16.85
N ALA A 105 31.86 -6.97 -18.13
CA ALA A 105 32.57 -7.77 -19.10
C ALA A 105 34.06 -7.71 -18.76
N TYR A 106 34.64 -8.83 -18.34
CA TYR A 106 36.09 -8.99 -18.36
C TYR A 106 36.52 -9.19 -19.81
N ALA A 107 37.13 -8.15 -20.39
CA ALA A 107 37.99 -8.32 -21.54
C ALA A 107 39.32 -8.97 -21.07
N SER A 108 39.80 -9.94 -21.83
CA SER A 108 41.01 -10.77 -21.65
C SER A 108 40.86 -11.99 -20.73
N GLY A 109 40.89 -13.15 -21.36
CA GLY A 109 40.80 -14.47 -20.75
C GLY A 109 42.13 -14.95 -20.17
N GLU A 110 42.58 -14.35 -19.07
CA GLU A 110 43.65 -14.92 -18.23
C GLU A 110 43.29 -14.75 -16.75
N ARG A 111 43.23 -15.88 -16.03
CA ARG A 111 43.11 -15.91 -14.56
C ARG A 111 44.47 -15.57 -13.93
N PRO A 112 44.59 -14.59 -13.03
CA PRO A 112 45.72 -14.55 -12.13
C PRO A 112 45.42 -15.44 -10.92
N ALA A 113 46.01 -16.64 -10.91
CA ALA A 113 46.15 -17.43 -9.70
C ALA A 113 47.19 -16.77 -8.79
N ARG A 114 46.79 -16.30 -7.62
CA ARG A 114 47.72 -16.07 -6.50
C ARG A 114 47.86 -17.38 -5.73
N PRO A 115 49.08 -17.90 -5.50
CA PRO A 115 49.27 -19.11 -4.70
C PRO A 115 49.13 -18.79 -3.20
N GLY A 116 48.37 -19.60 -2.46
CA GLY A 116 48.65 -19.79 -1.03
C GLY A 116 47.60 -19.40 0.02
N MET A 117 46.30 -19.33 -0.28
CA MET A 117 45.25 -19.41 0.77
C MET A 117 44.00 -20.13 0.25
N PRO A 118 43.42 -21.08 1.00
CA PRO A 118 42.08 -21.58 0.71
C PRO A 118 41.06 -20.45 0.91
N SER A 119 40.13 -20.30 -0.02
CA SER A 119 38.91 -19.52 0.24
C SER A 119 38.13 -20.21 1.35
N ILE A 120 38.01 -19.58 2.51
CA ILE A 120 37.09 -20.00 3.56
C ILE A 120 35.68 -19.76 3.03
N GLN A 121 35.08 -20.79 2.42
CA GLN A 121 33.63 -20.84 2.24
C GLN A 121 33.00 -20.81 3.63
N PRO A 122 31.94 -20.01 3.88
CA PRO A 122 31.34 -19.96 5.20
C PRO A 122 30.75 -21.32 5.53
N THR A 123 31.22 -21.92 6.63
CA THR A 123 30.82 -23.23 7.17
C THR A 123 29.30 -23.42 7.22
N ARG A 124 28.53 -22.32 7.31
CA ARG A 124 27.05 -22.31 7.31
C ARG A 124 26.42 -22.86 6.04
N GLU A 125 26.92 -22.52 4.85
CA GLU A 125 26.30 -22.98 3.59
C GLU A 125 26.48 -24.48 3.38
N ILE A 126 27.65 -25.00 3.76
CA ILE A 126 28.00 -26.42 3.67
C ILE A 126 27.21 -27.25 4.70
N LEU A 127 27.04 -26.72 5.92
CA LEU A 127 26.23 -27.39 6.94
C LEU A 127 24.74 -27.32 6.62
N ALA A 128 24.26 -26.20 6.10
CA ALA A 128 22.88 -26.05 5.65
C ALA A 128 22.57 -26.99 4.48
N SER A 129 23.47 -27.17 3.51
CA SER A 129 23.25 -28.12 2.41
C SER A 129 23.19 -29.57 2.90
N GLN A 130 24.03 -29.97 3.85
CA GLN A 130 23.96 -31.31 4.46
C GLN A 130 22.66 -31.55 5.24
N VAL A 131 22.19 -30.56 6.01
CA VAL A 131 20.90 -30.65 6.72
C VAL A 131 19.72 -30.70 5.74
N GLN A 132 19.80 -29.97 4.62
CA GLN A 132 18.79 -29.98 3.58
C GLN A 132 18.67 -31.35 2.90
N ASP A 133 19.80 -31.99 2.59
CA ASP A 133 19.84 -33.32 1.98
C ASP A 133 19.23 -34.39 2.89
N LEU A 134 19.40 -34.24 4.21
CA LEU A 134 18.83 -35.13 5.22
C LEU A 134 17.35 -34.85 5.54
N SER A 135 16.87 -33.62 5.27
CA SER A 135 15.52 -33.14 5.64
C SER A 135 14.68 -32.71 4.44
N GLY A 136 14.83 -33.38 3.28
CA GLY A 136 14.23 -32.96 2.01
C GLY A 136 12.72 -32.69 2.06
N GLY A 137 11.96 -33.42 2.89
CA GLY A 137 10.53 -33.17 3.11
C GLY A 137 10.25 -31.81 3.79
N LYS A 138 10.96 -31.52 4.90
CA LYS A 138 10.84 -30.23 5.61
C LYS A 138 11.30 -29.06 4.74
N VAL A 139 12.35 -29.23 3.95
CA VAL A 139 12.83 -28.22 2.99
C VAL A 139 11.80 -27.93 1.91
N ARG A 140 11.17 -28.96 1.34
CA ARG A 140 10.12 -28.77 0.34
C ARG A 140 8.93 -28.00 0.92
N ALA A 141 8.49 -28.34 2.14
CA ALA A 141 7.42 -27.62 2.82
C ALA A 141 7.79 -26.15 3.13
N ALA A 142 9.02 -25.90 3.57
CA ALA A 142 9.54 -24.54 3.80
C ALA A 142 9.56 -23.68 2.54
N LYS A 143 9.89 -24.25 1.38
CA LYS A 143 9.86 -23.57 0.09
C LYS A 143 8.44 -23.42 -0.49
N ASP A 144 7.48 -24.19 -0.02
CA ASP A 144 6.07 -24.17 -0.48
C ASP A 144 5.16 -23.34 0.43
N MET A 145 5.75 -22.59 1.36
CA MET A 145 5.08 -21.53 2.12
C MET A 145 5.72 -20.16 1.84
N ALA A 146 4.93 -19.10 1.98
CA ALA A 146 5.44 -17.73 2.00
C ALA A 146 4.70 -16.84 3.00
N PHE A 147 5.39 -15.81 3.50
CA PHE A 147 4.79 -14.78 4.33
C PHE A 147 4.71 -13.44 3.61
N VAL A 148 3.59 -12.74 3.77
CA VAL A 148 3.39 -11.38 3.30
C VAL A 148 3.13 -10.52 4.52
N PHE A 149 4.06 -9.59 4.79
CA PHE A 149 3.98 -8.75 5.99
C PHE A 149 3.47 -7.37 5.65
N ASP A 150 2.42 -6.94 6.33
CA ASP A 150 2.29 -5.51 6.60
C ASP A 150 3.43 -5.03 7.52
N ILE A 151 3.65 -3.72 7.59
CA ILE A 151 4.81 -3.12 8.26
C ILE A 151 4.39 -2.38 9.52
N ASP A 152 3.50 -1.41 9.39
CA ASP A 152 3.14 -0.49 10.46
C ASP A 152 2.10 -1.16 11.36
N GLY A 153 2.41 -1.38 12.63
CA GLY A 153 1.57 -2.17 13.54
C GLY A 153 1.88 -3.67 13.55
N VAL A 154 2.75 -4.15 12.65
CA VAL A 154 3.19 -5.57 12.60
C VAL A 154 4.67 -5.73 12.94
N LEU A 155 5.53 -4.95 12.28
CA LEU A 155 6.99 -5.00 12.45
C LEU A 155 7.53 -3.76 13.17
N VAL A 156 6.89 -2.61 12.98
CA VAL A 156 7.28 -1.33 13.58
C VAL A 156 6.06 -0.47 13.94
N HIS A 157 6.24 0.52 14.80
CA HIS A 157 5.32 1.63 15.01
C HIS A 157 6.02 2.93 14.65
N GLY A 158 5.80 3.45 13.43
CA GLY A 158 6.62 4.54 12.93
C GLY A 158 8.08 4.10 12.86
N ASP A 159 8.95 4.72 13.67
CA ASP A 159 10.38 4.39 13.72
C ASP A 159 10.74 3.45 14.89
N ARG A 160 9.74 3.05 15.69
CA ARG A 160 9.94 2.16 16.83
C ARG A 160 9.79 0.69 16.43
N LEU A 161 10.83 -0.11 16.69
CA LEU A 161 10.83 -1.56 16.50
C LEU A 161 9.74 -2.25 17.35
N ILE A 162 9.02 -3.21 16.76
CA ILE A 162 8.33 -4.27 17.51
C ILE A 162 9.33 -5.43 17.66
N PRO A 163 9.82 -5.75 18.88
CA PRO A 163 10.92 -6.71 19.06
C PRO A 163 10.67 -8.08 18.42
N GLU A 164 9.43 -8.55 18.47
CA GLU A 164 9.00 -9.81 17.88
C GLU A 164 9.10 -9.82 16.34
N GLY A 165 8.98 -8.65 15.69
CA GLY A 165 9.18 -8.50 14.25
C GLY A 165 10.62 -8.80 13.84
N LYS A 166 11.61 -8.29 14.60
CA LYS A 166 13.01 -8.63 14.38
C LYS A 166 13.25 -10.14 14.48
N ARG A 167 12.74 -10.78 15.54
CA ARG A 167 12.94 -12.23 15.74
C ARG A 167 12.26 -13.05 14.65
N ALA A 168 11.06 -12.66 14.22
CA ALA A 168 10.36 -13.33 13.13
C ALA A 168 11.20 -13.30 11.84
N LEU A 169 11.77 -12.15 11.50
CA LEU A 169 12.61 -12.01 10.31
C LEU A 169 13.94 -12.78 10.43
N GLU A 170 14.57 -12.86 11.60
CA GLU A 170 15.75 -13.71 11.83
C GLU A 170 15.48 -15.17 11.48
N ILE A 171 14.36 -15.71 11.97
CA ILE A 171 13.91 -17.07 11.68
C ILE A 171 13.72 -17.25 10.18
N LEU A 172 13.00 -16.35 9.52
CA LEU A 172 12.73 -16.44 8.08
C LEU A 172 13.99 -16.22 7.22
N ASN A 173 15.00 -15.52 7.73
CA ASN A 173 16.30 -15.32 7.07
C ASN A 173 17.32 -16.44 7.36
N GLY A 174 16.88 -17.56 7.93
CA GLY A 174 17.70 -18.76 8.08
C GLY A 174 18.23 -19.02 9.47
N ASP A 175 17.80 -18.28 10.50
CA ASP A 175 18.02 -18.70 11.89
C ASP A 175 16.92 -19.69 12.33
N ASN A 176 16.90 -20.83 11.66
CA ASN A 176 15.94 -21.92 11.87
C ASN A 176 16.63 -23.27 11.65
N GLU A 177 16.01 -24.38 12.05
CA GLU A 177 16.58 -25.75 11.98
C GLU A 177 17.22 -26.11 10.63
N LEU A 178 16.68 -25.58 9.52
CA LEU A 178 17.09 -25.91 8.16
C LEU A 178 18.17 -24.98 7.62
N GLY A 179 18.39 -23.83 8.26
CA GLY A 179 19.37 -22.83 7.80
C GLY A 179 19.03 -22.16 6.48
N ILE A 180 17.80 -22.34 6.00
CA ILE A 180 17.33 -21.78 4.72
C ILE A 180 16.46 -20.56 4.95
N LYS A 181 16.41 -19.71 3.95
CA LYS A 181 15.42 -18.63 3.91
C LYS A 181 14.04 -19.22 3.65
N ILE A 182 13.05 -18.79 4.42
CA ILE A 182 11.64 -19.03 4.13
C ILE A 182 11.14 -17.80 3.35
N PRO A 183 10.48 -17.99 2.20
CA PRO A 183 10.05 -16.90 1.34
C PRO A 183 9.18 -15.89 2.08
N HIS A 184 9.51 -14.62 1.97
CA HIS A 184 8.66 -13.56 2.49
C HIS A 184 8.82 -12.27 1.70
N ILE A 185 7.76 -11.47 1.67
CA ILE A 185 7.73 -10.13 1.09
C ILE A 185 7.08 -9.14 2.06
N PHE A 186 7.28 -7.85 1.81
CA PHE A 186 6.66 -6.76 2.54
C PHE A 186 5.65 -6.05 1.65
N LEU A 187 4.41 -5.97 2.12
CA LEU A 187 3.29 -5.34 1.42
C LEU A 187 2.66 -4.28 2.33
N THR A 188 3.01 -3.02 2.10
CA THR A 188 2.55 -1.89 2.93
C THR A 188 1.70 -0.91 2.13
N ASN A 189 0.67 -0.35 2.79
CA ASN A 189 -0.02 0.83 2.28
C ASN A 189 0.73 2.14 2.59
N GLY A 190 1.81 2.07 3.37
CA GLY A 190 2.72 3.19 3.63
C GLY A 190 3.40 3.71 2.35
N SER A 191 3.56 5.03 2.27
CA SER A 191 3.99 5.75 1.06
C SER A 191 4.87 6.97 1.37
N GLY A 192 5.33 7.64 0.33
CA GLY A 192 5.88 9.00 0.41
C GLY A 192 7.40 9.07 0.40
N LYS A 193 8.08 7.94 0.23
CA LYS A 193 9.53 7.84 0.02
C LYS A 193 9.81 6.84 -1.10
N PRO A 194 10.92 7.00 -1.86
CA PRO A 194 11.42 5.94 -2.73
C PRO A 194 11.65 4.65 -1.93
N GLU A 195 11.40 3.49 -2.56
CA GLU A 195 11.52 2.18 -1.92
C GLU A 195 12.88 2.01 -1.28
N GLN A 196 13.96 2.35 -2.00
CA GLN A 196 15.33 2.22 -1.51
C GLN A 196 15.54 2.94 -0.17
N ALA A 197 15.06 4.19 -0.05
CA ALA A 197 15.19 4.97 1.18
C ALA A 197 14.35 4.37 2.32
N ARG A 198 13.16 3.84 2.03
CA ARG A 198 12.30 3.18 3.04
C ARG A 198 12.92 1.87 3.51
N ILE A 199 13.49 1.10 2.61
CA ILE A 199 14.13 -0.19 2.90
C ILE A 199 15.37 0.02 3.76
N GLU A 200 16.23 0.99 3.45
CA GLU A 200 17.41 1.31 4.26
C GLU A 200 17.03 1.68 5.70
N GLN A 201 15.96 2.48 5.85
CA GLN A 201 15.41 2.83 7.16
C GLN A 201 14.92 1.59 7.92
N LEU A 202 14.11 0.75 7.28
CA LEU A 202 13.56 -0.46 7.90
C LEU A 202 14.65 -1.49 8.24
N SER A 203 15.62 -1.69 7.35
CA SER A 203 16.76 -2.58 7.61
C SER A 203 17.56 -2.15 8.83
N LYS A 204 17.72 -0.84 9.05
CA LYS A 204 18.38 -0.31 10.25
C LYS A 204 17.56 -0.58 11.51
N ILE A 205 16.24 -0.39 11.48
CA ILE A 205 15.35 -0.59 12.64
C ILE A 205 15.23 -2.08 12.99
N LEU A 206 15.02 -2.93 11.99
CA LEU A 206 14.82 -4.37 12.17
C LEU A 206 16.12 -5.13 12.36
N HIS A 207 17.28 -4.52 12.08
CA HIS A 207 18.59 -5.17 12.04
C HIS A 207 18.62 -6.39 11.10
N GLN A 208 17.91 -6.30 9.98
CA GLN A 208 17.78 -7.36 8.98
C GLN A 208 17.92 -6.79 7.57
N PRO A 209 18.63 -7.48 6.66
CA PRO A 209 18.72 -7.04 5.27
C PRO A 209 17.36 -7.21 4.58
N ILE A 210 16.91 -6.16 3.91
CA ILE A 210 15.67 -6.18 3.12
C ILE A 210 16.05 -5.83 1.68
N SER A 211 15.62 -6.65 0.72
CA SER A 211 15.80 -6.38 -0.71
C SER A 211 14.66 -5.52 -1.25
N ILE A 212 14.96 -4.67 -2.23
CA ILE A 212 13.96 -3.95 -3.02
C ILE A 212 13.08 -4.89 -3.85
N GLU A 213 13.55 -6.11 -4.11
CA GLU A 213 12.83 -7.14 -4.88
C GLU A 213 11.76 -7.88 -4.07
N GLN A 214 11.69 -7.66 -2.76
CA GLN A 214 10.65 -8.22 -1.89
C GLN A 214 9.80 -7.13 -1.23
N PHE A 215 9.83 -5.89 -1.75
CA PHE A 215 9.23 -4.73 -1.10
C PHE A 215 8.21 -4.03 -2.01
N ILE A 216 6.98 -3.88 -1.51
CA ILE A 216 5.86 -3.26 -2.22
C ILE A 216 5.26 -2.17 -1.32
N GLN A 217 5.29 -0.92 -1.81
CA GLN A 217 4.54 0.20 -1.25
C GLN A 217 3.25 0.42 -2.02
N SER A 218 2.34 1.21 -1.46
CA SER A 218 1.05 1.54 -2.08
C SER A 218 1.20 2.14 -3.49
N HIS A 219 2.19 3.00 -3.71
CA HIS A 219 2.45 3.61 -5.02
C HIS A 219 3.29 2.74 -5.97
N THR A 220 3.90 1.64 -5.51
CA THR A 220 4.77 0.79 -6.35
C THR A 220 4.08 0.27 -7.61
N PRO A 221 2.82 -0.24 -7.57
CA PRO A 221 2.13 -0.67 -8.78
C PRO A 221 1.83 0.48 -9.75
N MET A 222 1.70 1.72 -9.26
CA MET A 222 1.37 2.89 -10.09
C MET A 222 2.47 3.25 -11.09
N ARG A 223 3.67 2.66 -10.98
CA ARG A 223 4.74 2.83 -11.98
C ARG A 223 4.30 2.47 -13.39
N ALA A 224 3.35 1.53 -13.54
CA ALA A 224 2.84 1.14 -14.86
C ALA A 224 2.13 2.31 -15.56
N LEU A 225 1.58 3.28 -14.80
CA LEU A 225 0.89 4.44 -15.34
C LEU A 225 1.82 5.41 -16.08
N ALA A 226 3.14 5.30 -15.89
CA ALA A 226 4.13 6.11 -16.63
C ALA A 226 4.16 5.82 -18.13
N GLU A 227 3.66 4.65 -18.55
CA GLU A 227 3.52 4.31 -19.97
C GLU A 227 2.30 4.98 -20.62
N TYR A 228 1.29 5.33 -19.81
CA TYR A 228 -0.01 5.82 -20.30
C TYR A 228 -0.14 7.34 -20.29
N TYR A 229 0.57 8.02 -19.38
CA TYR A 229 0.44 9.45 -19.17
C TYR A 229 1.77 10.17 -19.29
N ASN A 230 1.78 11.29 -20.00
CA ASN A 230 2.95 12.14 -20.14
C ASN A 230 3.02 13.16 -19.00
N THR A 231 2.00 14.01 -18.86
CA THR A 231 1.93 15.09 -17.86
C THR A 231 0.98 14.72 -16.73
N VAL A 232 1.50 14.56 -15.51
CA VAL A 232 0.75 14.07 -14.35
C VAL A 232 0.88 14.99 -13.15
N LEU A 233 -0.22 15.16 -12.40
CA LEU A 233 -0.16 15.77 -11.06
C LEU A 233 0.12 14.67 -10.04
N VAL A 234 1.21 14.77 -9.29
CA VAL A 234 1.57 13.87 -8.20
C VAL A 234 1.33 14.57 -6.86
N VAL A 235 0.42 14.02 -6.06
CA VAL A 235 -0.05 14.59 -4.80
C VAL A 235 0.43 13.77 -3.60
N GLY A 236 0.79 14.48 -2.53
CA GLY A 236 1.12 13.91 -1.23
C GLY A 236 2.61 13.73 -0.96
N GLY A 237 2.91 13.22 0.23
CA GLY A 237 4.27 12.97 0.71
C GLY A 237 4.88 14.19 1.39
N GLU A 238 6.07 14.00 1.95
CA GLU A 238 6.81 15.07 2.61
C GLU A 238 7.61 15.87 1.58
N GLY A 239 7.35 17.18 1.52
CA GLY A 239 8.02 18.07 0.56
C GLY A 239 7.82 17.60 -0.88
N TYR A 240 8.91 17.47 -1.62
CA TYR A 240 8.91 17.05 -3.04
C TYR A 240 9.21 15.57 -3.24
N ARG A 241 9.21 14.74 -2.18
CA ARG A 241 9.62 13.34 -2.27
C ARG A 241 8.79 12.49 -3.23
N CYS A 242 7.49 12.75 -3.34
CA CYS A 242 6.67 12.01 -4.31
C CYS A 242 7.02 12.36 -5.77
N ARG A 243 7.58 13.56 -6.03
CA ARG A 243 8.16 13.86 -7.34
C ARG A 243 9.33 12.94 -7.63
N GLU A 244 10.25 12.78 -6.68
CA GLU A 244 11.40 11.87 -6.82
C GLU A 244 10.92 10.45 -7.10
N VAL A 245 9.92 9.95 -6.36
CA VAL A 245 9.32 8.62 -6.61
C VAL A 245 8.81 8.50 -8.05
N ALA A 246 8.06 9.50 -8.53
CA ALA A 246 7.54 9.51 -9.89
C ALA A 246 8.66 9.56 -10.94
N GLU A 247 9.72 10.35 -10.72
CA GLU A 247 10.90 10.39 -11.59
C GLU A 247 11.57 9.00 -11.66
N HIS A 248 11.70 8.28 -10.54
CA HIS A 248 12.26 6.93 -10.51
C HIS A 248 11.39 5.90 -11.22
N TYR A 249 10.07 6.09 -11.24
CA TYR A 249 9.14 5.21 -11.97
C TYR A 249 9.12 5.47 -13.47
N GLY A 250 9.73 6.57 -13.94
CA GLY A 250 9.83 6.90 -15.35
C GLY A 250 8.76 7.86 -15.87
N PHE A 251 8.03 8.54 -14.97
CA PHE A 251 7.14 9.63 -15.39
C PHE A 251 7.95 10.77 -16.02
N LYS A 252 7.46 11.30 -17.13
CA LYS A 252 8.21 12.26 -17.96
C LYS A 252 8.00 13.69 -17.50
N ASP A 253 6.75 14.10 -17.35
CA ASP A 253 6.38 15.45 -16.97
C ASP A 253 5.55 15.45 -15.68
N ILE A 254 6.22 15.80 -14.57
CA ILE A 254 5.64 15.68 -13.23
C ILE A 254 5.35 17.08 -12.70
N VAL A 255 4.10 17.29 -12.31
CA VAL A 255 3.62 18.47 -11.60
C VAL A 255 3.33 18.06 -10.16
N VAL A 256 3.67 18.91 -9.19
CA VAL A 256 3.19 18.75 -7.80
C VAL A 256 2.37 19.96 -7.38
N PRO A 257 1.52 19.86 -6.34
CA PRO A 257 0.69 20.98 -5.87
C PRO A 257 1.45 22.29 -5.67
N ASN A 258 2.67 22.22 -5.13
CA ASN A 258 3.50 23.39 -4.90
C ASN A 258 3.89 24.13 -6.20
N ASP A 259 4.04 23.44 -7.34
CA ASP A 259 4.32 24.09 -8.63
C ASP A 259 3.16 24.99 -9.04
N ILE A 260 1.94 24.50 -8.83
CA ILE A 260 0.69 25.20 -9.16
C ILE A 260 0.50 26.41 -8.25
N VAL A 261 0.71 26.24 -6.94
CA VAL A 261 0.63 27.35 -5.97
C VAL A 261 1.72 28.40 -6.22
N ALA A 262 2.91 27.99 -6.63
CA ALA A 262 3.98 28.90 -7.00
C ALA A 262 3.63 29.74 -8.24
N TRP A 263 2.88 29.17 -9.18
CA TRP A 263 2.38 29.86 -10.38
C TRP A 263 1.19 30.77 -10.08
N ASP A 264 0.16 30.26 -9.41
CA ASP A 264 -1.03 30.99 -9.01
C ASP A 264 -1.32 30.82 -7.51
N PRO A 265 -0.83 31.75 -6.68
CA PRO A 265 -1.05 31.70 -5.24
C PRO A 265 -2.52 31.86 -4.83
N THR A 266 -3.39 32.35 -5.72
CA THR A 266 -4.81 32.59 -5.39
C THR A 266 -5.60 31.30 -5.16
N ILE A 267 -5.08 30.16 -5.65
CA ILE A 267 -5.64 28.82 -5.45
C ILE A 267 -5.56 28.39 -3.98
N ALA A 268 -4.56 28.87 -3.24
CA ALA A 268 -4.31 28.50 -1.84
C ALA A 268 -4.40 29.73 -0.91
N PRO A 269 -5.59 30.36 -0.77
CA PRO A 269 -5.73 31.66 -0.12
C PRO A 269 -5.37 31.67 1.37
N TYR A 270 -5.40 30.50 2.01
CA TYR A 270 -5.12 30.33 3.44
C TYR A 270 -3.72 29.77 3.73
N ARG A 271 -2.95 29.43 2.68
CA ARG A 271 -1.62 28.85 2.83
C ARG A 271 -0.56 29.95 2.85
N VAL A 272 0.38 29.83 3.79
CA VAL A 272 1.62 30.63 3.75
C VAL A 272 2.66 29.83 2.96
N PHE A 273 2.91 30.26 1.72
CA PHE A 273 3.88 29.61 0.84
C PHE A 273 5.30 30.12 1.10
N THR A 274 6.14 29.24 1.65
CA THR A 274 7.48 29.59 2.16
C THR A 274 8.52 29.80 1.05
N ASP A 275 9.59 30.54 1.35
CA ASP A 275 10.69 30.78 0.40
C ASP A 275 11.36 29.48 -0.04
N ARG A 276 11.49 28.51 0.88
CA ARG A 276 12.00 27.17 0.56
C ARG A 276 11.13 26.47 -0.47
N GLU A 277 9.81 26.43 -0.23
CA GLU A 277 8.87 25.81 -1.16
C GLU A 277 8.91 26.50 -2.53
N ARG A 278 8.99 27.84 -2.59
CA ARG A 278 9.16 28.58 -3.84
C ARG A 278 10.42 28.16 -4.60
N SER A 279 11.55 28.04 -3.89
CA SER A 279 12.85 27.71 -4.49
C SER A 279 12.92 26.28 -5.04
N GLU A 280 12.20 25.34 -4.43
CA GLU A 280 12.14 23.93 -4.83
C GLU A 280 11.01 23.63 -5.85
N SER A 281 10.11 24.60 -6.08
CA SER A 281 9.02 24.49 -7.06
C SER A 281 9.51 24.70 -8.50
N ARG A 282 8.81 24.09 -9.46
CA ARG A 282 9.02 24.22 -10.90
C ARG A 282 7.76 24.83 -11.57
N PRO A 283 7.39 26.09 -11.25
CA PRO A 283 6.18 26.70 -11.81
C PRO A 283 6.29 26.88 -13.32
N ARG A 284 5.15 26.79 -14.00
CA ARG A 284 4.99 27.07 -15.43
C ARG A 284 3.57 27.60 -15.67
N ASP A 285 3.28 28.05 -16.88
CA ASP A 285 1.93 28.49 -17.22
C ASP A 285 0.96 27.31 -17.32
N PHE A 286 0.23 27.04 -16.24
CA PHE A 286 -0.77 25.98 -16.19
C PHE A 286 -2.10 26.35 -16.86
N SER A 287 -2.28 27.59 -17.31
CA SER A 287 -3.39 27.94 -18.21
C SER A 287 -3.17 27.41 -19.63
N GLN A 288 -1.92 27.06 -19.97
CA GLN A 288 -1.53 26.51 -21.27
C GLN A 288 -1.04 25.05 -21.20
N THR A 289 -1.08 24.44 -20.02
CA THR A 289 -0.63 23.06 -19.79
C THR A 289 -1.83 22.18 -19.45
N ASN A 290 -1.97 21.04 -20.13
CA ASN A 290 -2.96 20.03 -19.79
C ASN A 290 -2.31 18.98 -18.88
N ILE A 291 -2.92 18.73 -17.73
CA ILE A 291 -2.57 17.61 -16.84
C ILE A 291 -3.47 16.44 -17.22
N GLU A 292 -2.89 15.30 -17.54
CA GLU A 292 -3.61 14.14 -18.10
C GLU A 292 -4.17 13.22 -17.03
N ALA A 293 -3.55 13.17 -15.85
CA ALA A 293 -3.98 12.33 -14.73
C ALA A 293 -3.54 12.89 -13.38
N ILE A 294 -4.31 12.58 -12.35
CA ILE A 294 -4.01 12.89 -10.95
C ILE A 294 -3.58 11.61 -10.23
N MET A 295 -2.44 11.66 -9.56
CA MET A 295 -1.83 10.53 -8.85
C MET A 295 -1.58 10.90 -7.39
N VAL A 296 -2.46 10.42 -6.51
CA VAL A 296 -2.32 10.62 -5.07
C VAL A 296 -1.43 9.49 -4.53
N PHE A 297 -0.12 9.72 -4.56
CA PHE A 297 0.90 8.74 -4.17
C PHE A 297 0.96 8.51 -2.66
N SER A 298 0.68 9.53 -1.87
CA SER A 298 0.79 9.48 -0.41
C SER A 298 -0.25 10.39 0.25
N ASP A 299 -0.35 10.34 1.58
CA ASP A 299 -1.09 11.32 2.36
C ASP A 299 -0.66 12.75 2.03
N SER A 300 -1.64 13.62 1.81
CA SER A 300 -1.45 15.06 1.68
C SER A 300 -0.94 15.68 2.99
N ARG A 301 -0.14 16.73 2.90
CA ARG A 301 0.31 17.53 4.05
C ARG A 301 -0.42 18.87 4.19
N ASP A 302 -1.21 19.21 3.19
CA ASP A 302 -2.06 20.39 3.14
C ASP A 302 -3.38 20.01 2.44
N TYR A 303 -4.31 19.46 3.22
CA TYR A 303 -5.56 18.91 2.68
C TYR A 303 -6.36 19.97 1.94
N ALA A 304 -6.40 21.20 2.43
CA ALA A 304 -7.20 22.27 1.82
C ALA A 304 -6.68 22.61 0.42
N THR A 305 -5.39 22.86 0.28
CA THR A 305 -4.78 23.21 -1.00
C THR A 305 -4.82 22.06 -1.99
N ASP A 306 -4.45 20.85 -1.55
CA ASP A 306 -4.39 19.69 -2.43
C ASP A 306 -5.79 19.30 -2.91
N MET A 307 -6.80 19.34 -2.04
CA MET A 307 -8.19 19.12 -2.44
C MET A 307 -8.69 20.20 -3.41
N GLN A 308 -8.37 21.47 -3.19
CA GLN A 308 -8.78 22.56 -4.08
C GLN A 308 -8.21 22.37 -5.49
N ILE A 309 -6.91 22.08 -5.60
CA ILE A 309 -6.25 21.83 -6.89
C ILE A 309 -6.88 20.62 -7.60
N ILE A 310 -7.10 19.52 -6.87
CA ILE A 310 -7.73 18.33 -7.44
C ILE A 310 -9.14 18.66 -7.94
N MET A 311 -9.94 19.39 -7.14
CA MET A 311 -11.29 19.80 -7.53
C MET A 311 -11.31 20.72 -8.74
N ASP A 312 -10.33 21.62 -8.86
CA ASP A 312 -10.20 22.48 -10.03
C ASP A 312 -9.89 21.69 -11.29
N LEU A 313 -8.99 20.70 -11.20
CA LEU A 313 -8.65 19.84 -12.32
C LEU A 313 -9.79 18.89 -12.73
N LEU A 314 -10.47 18.27 -11.77
CA LEU A 314 -11.60 17.37 -12.03
C LEU A 314 -12.79 18.09 -12.68
N GLN A 315 -12.87 19.42 -12.57
CA GLN A 315 -13.91 20.26 -13.19
C GLN A 315 -13.41 21.08 -14.38
N SER A 316 -12.14 20.90 -14.77
CA SER A 316 -11.52 21.65 -15.87
C SER A 316 -11.80 21.04 -17.23
N GLU A 317 -11.61 21.82 -18.30
CA GLU A 317 -11.59 21.31 -19.67
C GLU A 317 -10.29 20.53 -19.90
N ASN A 318 -10.39 19.20 -19.93
CA ASN A 318 -9.27 18.28 -20.22
C ASN A 318 -8.02 18.52 -19.34
N GLY A 319 -8.22 18.80 -18.04
CA GLY A 319 -7.11 18.94 -17.08
C GLY A 319 -6.34 20.26 -17.17
N ARG A 320 -6.92 21.30 -17.78
CA ARG A 320 -6.29 22.63 -17.93
C ARG A 320 -6.77 23.61 -16.87
N LEU A 321 -5.87 24.11 -16.03
CA LEU A 321 -6.23 25.09 -15.00
C LEU A 321 -6.77 26.40 -15.62
N HIS A 322 -7.56 27.14 -14.83
CA HIS A 322 -8.32 28.33 -15.26
C HIS A 322 -9.42 28.08 -16.30
N THR A 323 -9.81 26.83 -16.52
CA THR A 323 -10.98 26.46 -17.34
C THR A 323 -12.06 25.78 -16.49
N ARG A 324 -13.28 25.70 -17.02
CA ARG A 324 -14.40 24.97 -16.41
C ARG A 324 -15.14 24.20 -17.50
N ALA A 325 -15.15 22.87 -17.39
CA ALA A 325 -15.88 22.03 -18.32
C ALA A 325 -17.39 22.27 -18.21
N LYS A 326 -18.05 22.39 -19.36
CA LYS A 326 -19.52 22.44 -19.44
C LYS A 326 -20.16 21.11 -19.01
N ASP A 327 -19.43 20.01 -19.26
CA ASP A 327 -19.76 18.68 -18.79
C ASP A 327 -18.52 18.08 -18.11
N PRO A 328 -18.37 18.33 -16.79
CA PRO A 328 -17.24 17.81 -16.01
C PRO A 328 -17.18 16.29 -15.97
N VAL A 329 -18.30 15.58 -16.16
CA VAL A 329 -18.33 14.11 -16.02
C VAL A 329 -17.67 13.44 -17.22
N SER A 330 -17.95 13.92 -18.43
CA SER A 330 -17.37 13.33 -19.65
C SER A 330 -15.95 13.80 -19.95
N GLN A 331 -15.54 14.96 -19.45
CA GLN A 331 -14.23 15.56 -19.72
C GLN A 331 -13.24 15.44 -18.55
N ARG A 332 -13.64 14.81 -17.43
CA ARG A 332 -12.76 14.65 -16.28
C ARG A 332 -11.53 13.82 -16.65
N ILE A 333 -10.41 14.25 -16.07
CA ILE A 333 -9.19 13.45 -16.09
C ILE A 333 -9.26 12.36 -15.00
N PRO A 334 -8.61 11.20 -15.21
CA PRO A 334 -8.54 10.13 -14.23
C PRO A 334 -7.84 10.57 -12.94
N ILE A 335 -8.34 10.05 -11.82
CA ILE A 335 -7.68 10.16 -10.51
C ILE A 335 -7.40 8.78 -9.93
N TYR A 336 -6.16 8.62 -9.46
CA TYR A 336 -5.63 7.40 -8.88
C TYR A 336 -5.19 7.65 -7.43
N PHE A 337 -5.60 6.76 -6.52
CA PHE A 337 -5.16 6.73 -5.12
C PHE A 337 -4.27 5.53 -4.91
N SER A 338 -3.15 5.70 -4.22
CA SER A 338 -2.23 4.60 -3.95
C SER A 338 -2.79 3.61 -2.91
N GLN A 339 -3.70 4.04 -2.03
CA GLN A 339 -4.32 3.20 -0.99
C GLN A 339 -5.69 3.72 -0.52
N GLY A 340 -6.44 2.87 0.20
CA GLY A 340 -7.81 3.15 0.69
C GLY A 340 -8.02 3.09 2.21
N ASP A 341 -6.98 2.98 3.01
CA ASP A 341 -7.04 2.88 4.47
C ASP A 341 -7.57 4.17 5.09
N LEU A 342 -8.61 4.02 5.91
CA LEU A 342 -9.14 5.15 6.67
C LEU A 342 -8.20 5.56 7.80
N LEU A 343 -7.56 4.57 8.42
CA LEU A 343 -6.74 4.71 9.61
C LEU A 343 -5.40 4.01 9.42
N CYS A 344 -4.35 4.59 9.98
CA CYS A 344 -3.03 3.98 10.07
C CYS A 344 -2.48 4.04 11.51
N PRO A 345 -1.76 3.01 11.96
CA PRO A 345 -1.05 3.05 13.24
C PRO A 345 0.18 3.97 13.13
N THR A 346 0.48 4.68 14.21
CA THR A 346 1.67 5.53 14.34
C THR A 346 2.25 5.36 15.74
N GLU A 347 3.20 6.20 16.14
CA GLU A 347 3.67 6.25 17.53
C GLU A 347 2.59 6.75 18.52
N HIS A 348 1.52 7.36 18.03
CA HIS A 348 0.39 7.80 18.84
C HIS A 348 -0.41 6.60 19.39
N PRO A 349 -0.94 6.65 20.64
CA PRO A 349 -1.72 5.55 21.23
C PRO A 349 -2.99 5.14 20.47
N TYR A 350 -3.46 5.98 19.54
CA TYR A 350 -4.68 5.77 18.76
C TYR A 350 -4.36 5.96 17.27
N PRO A 351 -4.88 5.11 16.37
CA PRO A 351 -4.66 5.25 14.92
C PRO A 351 -5.02 6.65 14.40
N ARG A 352 -4.26 7.14 13.41
CA ARG A 352 -4.45 8.44 12.77
C ARG A 352 -5.16 8.28 11.43
N MET A 353 -5.80 9.33 10.94
CA MET A 353 -6.40 9.32 9.60
C MET A 353 -5.32 9.13 8.53
N SER A 354 -5.66 8.41 7.47
CA SER A 354 -4.78 8.16 6.32
C SER A 354 -5.49 8.50 5.00
N GLN A 355 -4.91 8.14 3.85
CA GLN A 355 -5.32 8.61 2.53
C GLN A 355 -6.77 8.25 2.20
N GLY A 356 -7.30 7.15 2.75
CA GLY A 356 -8.70 6.80 2.63
C GLY A 356 -9.65 7.86 3.20
N ALA A 357 -9.26 8.54 4.28
CA ALA A 357 -10.03 9.66 4.86
C ALA A 357 -9.99 10.89 3.94
N PHE A 358 -8.80 11.25 3.45
CA PHE A 358 -8.62 12.32 2.46
C PHE A 358 -9.49 12.08 1.21
N ARG A 359 -9.43 10.85 0.70
CA ARG A 359 -10.17 10.39 -0.48
C ARG A 359 -11.69 10.48 -0.26
N ILE A 360 -12.21 10.06 0.89
CA ILE A 360 -13.65 10.18 1.22
C ILE A 360 -14.07 11.65 1.31
N GLY A 361 -13.25 12.50 1.93
CA GLY A 361 -13.52 13.95 1.98
C GLY A 361 -13.60 14.57 0.58
N LEU A 362 -12.66 14.22 -0.29
CA LEU A 362 -12.66 14.67 -1.68
C LEU A 362 -13.91 14.20 -2.43
N GLU A 363 -14.32 12.94 -2.29
CA GLU A 363 -15.55 12.44 -2.91
C GLU A 363 -16.79 13.21 -2.46
N ALA A 364 -16.90 13.46 -1.15
CA ALA A 364 -18.03 14.18 -0.60
C ALA A 364 -18.11 15.59 -1.18
N MET A 365 -16.98 16.28 -1.29
CA MET A 365 -16.91 17.60 -1.93
C MET A 365 -17.24 17.54 -3.41
N TYR A 366 -16.72 16.55 -4.14
CA TYR A 366 -17.03 16.36 -5.55
C TYR A 366 -18.52 16.13 -5.78
N LYS A 367 -19.14 15.24 -4.99
CA LYS A 367 -20.58 14.96 -5.06
C LYS A 367 -21.42 16.18 -4.69
N ALA A 368 -20.99 16.94 -3.68
CA ALA A 368 -21.69 18.15 -3.26
C ALA A 368 -21.65 19.27 -4.32
N LEU A 369 -20.54 19.40 -5.05
CA LEU A 369 -20.37 20.45 -6.06
C LEU A 369 -20.93 20.08 -7.43
N THR A 370 -20.85 18.81 -7.82
CA THR A 370 -21.21 18.35 -9.18
C THR A 370 -22.55 17.62 -9.24
N GLY A 371 -23.05 17.11 -8.09
CA GLY A 371 -24.18 16.19 -8.04
C GLY A 371 -23.83 14.74 -8.40
N GLU A 372 -22.59 14.46 -8.83
CA GLU A 372 -22.17 13.19 -9.40
C GLU A 372 -21.14 12.47 -8.54
N ASP A 373 -21.15 11.13 -8.58
CA ASP A 373 -20.16 10.33 -7.84
C ASP A 373 -18.78 10.42 -8.54
N LEU A 374 -17.72 10.57 -7.75
CA LEU A 374 -16.36 10.64 -8.27
C LEU A 374 -15.90 9.27 -8.73
N GLU A 375 -15.68 9.13 -10.03
CA GLU A 375 -15.04 7.94 -10.58
C GLU A 375 -13.53 7.99 -10.32
N ARG A 376 -12.98 6.87 -9.85
CA ARG A 376 -11.60 6.81 -9.39
C ARG A 376 -11.06 5.40 -9.45
N VAL A 377 -9.73 5.34 -9.41
CA VAL A 377 -8.98 4.11 -9.17
C VAL A 377 -8.29 4.16 -7.81
N VAL A 378 -8.35 3.06 -7.07
CA VAL A 378 -7.69 2.85 -5.78
C VAL A 378 -6.81 1.60 -5.91
N TYR A 379 -5.53 1.77 -5.58
CA TYR A 379 -4.55 0.71 -5.36
C TYR A 379 -4.45 0.40 -3.87
N GLY A 380 -3.43 -0.36 -3.49
CA GLY A 380 -3.17 -0.72 -2.10
C GLY A 380 -4.14 -1.80 -1.60
N LYS A 381 -3.87 -2.33 -0.42
CA LYS A 381 -4.77 -3.27 0.25
C LYS A 381 -6.09 -2.56 0.56
N PRO A 382 -7.26 -3.22 0.44
CA PRO A 382 -7.48 -4.64 0.11
C PRO A 382 -7.68 -4.93 -1.39
N GLU A 383 -7.23 -4.06 -2.29
CA GLU A 383 -7.58 -4.14 -3.72
C GLU A 383 -6.91 -5.33 -4.42
N LEU A 384 -7.67 -6.04 -5.25
CA LEU A 384 -7.24 -7.25 -5.94
C LEU A 384 -5.95 -7.06 -6.75
N ALA A 385 -5.79 -5.90 -7.39
CA ALA A 385 -4.61 -5.58 -8.18
C ALA A 385 -3.32 -5.61 -7.35
N THR A 386 -3.38 -5.19 -6.09
CA THR A 386 -2.23 -5.19 -5.19
C THR A 386 -1.80 -6.61 -4.81
N TYR A 387 -2.76 -7.52 -4.61
CA TYR A 387 -2.46 -8.92 -4.30
C TYR A 387 -1.96 -9.69 -5.53
N LYS A 388 -2.52 -9.41 -6.72
CA LYS A 388 -1.98 -9.95 -7.99
C LYS A 388 -0.55 -9.50 -8.24
N TYR A 389 -0.24 -8.23 -7.97
CA TYR A 389 1.14 -7.75 -8.08
C TYR A 389 2.05 -8.39 -7.03
N ALA A 390 1.54 -8.67 -5.82
CA ALA A 390 2.29 -9.39 -4.80
C ALA A 390 2.63 -10.83 -5.21
N ASP A 391 1.76 -11.54 -5.92
CA ASP A 391 2.07 -12.85 -6.51
C ASP A 391 3.30 -12.79 -7.45
N GLU A 392 3.33 -11.83 -8.38
CA GLU A 392 4.47 -11.65 -9.30
C GLU A 392 5.78 -11.40 -8.55
N VAL A 393 5.71 -10.62 -7.47
CA VAL A 393 6.87 -10.33 -6.59
C VAL A 393 7.29 -11.57 -5.81
N ILE A 394 6.35 -12.37 -5.29
CA ILE A 394 6.67 -13.63 -4.59
C ILE A 394 7.34 -14.61 -5.55
N ALA A 395 6.80 -14.80 -6.76
CA ALA A 395 7.37 -15.71 -7.76
C ALA A 395 8.80 -15.29 -8.16
N SER A 396 9.01 -13.98 -8.38
CA SER A 396 10.35 -13.43 -8.69
C SER A 396 11.30 -13.58 -7.49
N TRP A 397 10.80 -13.38 -6.27
CA TRP A 397 11.61 -13.52 -5.07
C TRP A 397 12.02 -14.98 -4.82
N MET A 398 11.11 -15.93 -5.10
CA MET A 398 11.38 -17.36 -5.08
C MET A 398 12.49 -17.76 -6.07
N GLU A 399 12.51 -17.16 -7.27
CA GLU A 399 13.61 -17.34 -8.22
C GLU A 399 14.93 -16.85 -7.63
N ILE A 400 14.94 -15.68 -6.98
CA ILE A 400 16.16 -15.10 -6.39
C ILE A 400 16.72 -15.95 -5.24
N ILE A 401 15.87 -16.44 -4.32
CA ILE A 401 16.35 -17.12 -3.10
C ILE A 401 16.44 -18.64 -3.22
N HIS A 402 15.72 -19.25 -4.17
CA HIS A 402 15.64 -20.70 -4.34
C HIS A 402 15.86 -21.18 -5.78
N ASN A 403 16.03 -20.28 -6.75
CA ASN A 403 16.19 -20.61 -8.17
C ASN A 403 14.97 -21.38 -8.72
N GLU A 404 13.78 -21.06 -8.21
CA GLU A 404 12.48 -21.64 -8.58
C GLU A 404 11.46 -20.50 -8.80
N GLU A 405 11.12 -20.16 -10.04
CA GLU A 405 10.08 -19.17 -10.34
C GLU A 405 8.69 -19.84 -10.21
N LYS A 406 8.16 -19.88 -8.97
CA LYS A 406 6.84 -20.45 -8.68
C LYS A 406 6.19 -19.76 -7.49
N LEU A 407 4.87 -19.76 -7.47
CA LEU A 407 4.10 -19.36 -6.30
C LEU A 407 4.03 -20.51 -5.28
N PRO A 408 4.39 -20.26 -4.01
CA PRO A 408 4.14 -21.20 -2.93
C PRO A 408 2.65 -21.45 -2.71
N SER A 409 2.29 -22.69 -2.37
CA SER A 409 0.89 -23.08 -2.16
C SER A 409 0.28 -22.49 -0.88
N HIS A 410 1.12 -22.21 0.12
CA HIS A 410 0.71 -21.76 1.45
C HIS A 410 1.18 -20.33 1.74
N ILE A 411 0.38 -19.34 1.34
CA ILE A 411 0.70 -17.92 1.57
C ILE A 411 -0.03 -17.40 2.81
N TYR A 412 0.71 -16.70 3.67
CA TYR A 412 0.27 -16.14 4.95
C TYR A 412 0.37 -14.62 4.95
N MET A 413 -0.76 -13.92 4.86
CA MET A 413 -0.85 -12.47 5.08
C MET A 413 -0.85 -12.17 6.57
N VAL A 414 0.16 -11.47 7.07
CA VAL A 414 0.26 -11.05 8.46
C VAL A 414 0.03 -9.55 8.55
N GLY A 415 -1.06 -9.15 9.21
CA GLY A 415 -1.51 -7.76 9.25
C GLY A 415 -2.22 -7.40 10.54
N ASP A 416 -2.35 -6.11 10.81
CA ASP A 416 -2.98 -5.56 12.01
C ASP A 416 -4.37 -4.95 11.72
N ASN A 417 -4.71 -4.71 10.45
CA ASN A 417 -5.91 -3.99 10.04
C ASN A 417 -6.93 -4.93 9.37
N PRO A 418 -8.05 -5.26 10.05
CA PRO A 418 -9.08 -6.13 9.48
C PRO A 418 -9.68 -5.62 8.17
N ALA A 419 -9.80 -4.29 8.03
CA ALA A 419 -10.40 -3.65 6.87
C ALA A 419 -9.43 -3.49 5.68
N SER A 420 -8.19 -3.97 5.81
CA SER A 420 -7.15 -3.88 4.78
C SER A 420 -6.48 -5.23 4.56
N ASP A 421 -5.64 -5.66 5.51
CA ASP A 421 -4.83 -6.87 5.38
C ASP A 421 -5.67 -8.14 5.34
N ILE A 422 -6.61 -8.23 6.29
CA ILE A 422 -7.36 -9.47 6.53
C ILE A 422 -8.43 -9.65 5.47
N VAL A 423 -9.23 -8.61 5.20
CA VAL A 423 -10.24 -8.69 4.14
C VAL A 423 -9.59 -8.90 2.77
N GLY A 424 -8.46 -8.25 2.47
CA GLY A 424 -7.73 -8.43 1.22
C GLY A 424 -7.20 -9.85 1.06
N GLY A 425 -6.50 -10.38 2.07
CA GLY A 425 -5.98 -11.75 2.06
C GLY A 425 -7.10 -12.80 1.96
N ASN A 426 -8.21 -12.59 2.68
CA ASN A 426 -9.37 -13.47 2.63
C ASN A 426 -10.02 -13.48 1.23
N MET A 427 -10.20 -12.31 0.62
CA MET A 427 -10.78 -12.19 -0.73
C MET A 427 -9.89 -12.81 -1.80
N TYR A 428 -8.56 -12.77 -1.60
CA TYR A 428 -7.60 -13.37 -2.51
C TYR A 428 -7.45 -14.90 -2.32
N GLY A 429 -7.84 -15.41 -1.14
CA GLY A 429 -7.74 -16.84 -0.80
C GLY A 429 -6.45 -17.23 -0.07
N TRP A 430 -5.72 -16.26 0.49
CA TRP A 430 -4.57 -16.51 1.35
C TRP A 430 -4.97 -16.84 2.78
N ASN A 431 -4.06 -17.47 3.53
CA ASN A 431 -4.19 -17.60 4.97
C ASN A 431 -3.96 -16.22 5.61
N THR A 432 -4.81 -15.79 6.54
CA THR A 432 -4.75 -14.46 7.16
C THR A 432 -4.49 -14.56 8.66
N CYS A 433 -3.43 -13.90 9.11
CA CYS A 433 -2.97 -13.81 10.49
C CYS A 433 -3.19 -12.38 11.00
N LEU A 434 -4.13 -12.20 11.91
CA LEU A 434 -4.38 -10.88 12.51
C LEU A 434 -3.55 -10.72 13.79
N VAL A 435 -2.74 -9.67 13.87
CA VAL A 435 -1.93 -9.37 15.07
C VAL A 435 -2.57 -8.26 15.91
N ARG A 436 -2.33 -8.30 17.22
CA ARG A 436 -2.87 -7.32 18.19
C ARG A 436 -1.94 -6.12 18.45
N THR A 437 -0.90 -5.97 17.66
CA THR A 437 0.14 -4.95 17.82
C THR A 437 -0.17 -3.66 17.07
N GLY A 438 -1.35 -3.47 16.49
CA GLY A 438 -1.64 -2.29 15.66
C GLY A 438 -3.07 -1.75 15.81
N VAL A 439 -3.78 -1.58 14.69
CA VAL A 439 -5.16 -1.08 14.60
C VAL A 439 -6.10 -2.00 15.38
N PHE A 440 -6.00 -3.31 15.16
CA PHE A 440 -6.71 -4.29 15.96
C PHE A 440 -5.98 -4.52 17.28
N GLN A 441 -6.69 -4.37 18.40
CA GLN A 441 -6.11 -4.54 19.75
C GLN A 441 -6.92 -5.45 20.68
N GLY A 442 -8.13 -5.89 20.30
CA GLY A 442 -9.01 -6.58 21.23
C GLY A 442 -10.08 -7.45 20.58
N GLY A 443 -10.59 -8.41 21.35
CA GLY A 443 -11.50 -9.45 20.90
C GLY A 443 -10.80 -10.75 20.50
N ASP A 444 -11.61 -11.78 20.31
CA ASP A 444 -11.14 -13.10 19.84
C ASP A 444 -10.74 -13.04 18.36
N ASN A 445 -11.58 -12.40 17.54
CA ASN A 445 -11.38 -12.10 16.13
C ASN A 445 -12.22 -10.89 15.72
N ASP A 446 -11.93 -10.27 14.56
CA ASP A 446 -12.75 -9.18 14.06
C ASP A 446 -14.13 -9.69 13.60
N GLU A 447 -15.19 -8.99 14.00
CA GLU A 447 -16.57 -9.41 13.72
C GLU A 447 -16.94 -9.34 12.23
N ASN A 448 -16.35 -8.40 11.49
CA ASN A 448 -16.73 -8.11 10.11
C ASN A 448 -15.81 -8.80 9.10
N ASN A 449 -14.51 -8.81 9.41
CA ASN A 449 -13.42 -9.33 8.59
C ASN A 449 -12.54 -10.28 9.42
N PRO A 450 -13.09 -11.44 9.85
CA PRO A 450 -12.35 -12.36 10.69
C PRO A 450 -11.15 -12.96 9.95
N ALA A 451 -10.02 -13.04 10.63
CA ALA A 451 -8.84 -13.77 10.16
C ALA A 451 -9.15 -15.25 10.05
N ASN A 452 -8.82 -15.86 8.90
CA ASN A 452 -9.16 -17.25 8.61
C ASN A 452 -8.15 -18.24 9.19
N PHE A 453 -6.91 -17.80 9.47
CA PHE A 453 -5.87 -18.64 10.03
C PHE A 453 -5.79 -18.50 11.55
N GLY A 454 -5.87 -17.26 12.04
CA GLY A 454 -5.93 -17.01 13.47
C GLY A 454 -5.60 -15.58 13.87
N VAL A 455 -5.73 -15.32 15.17
CA VAL A 455 -5.48 -14.03 15.79
C VAL A 455 -4.41 -14.17 16.86
N PHE A 456 -3.32 -13.46 16.68
CA PHE A 456 -2.08 -13.66 17.42
C PHE A 456 -1.75 -12.43 18.27
N LYS A 457 -0.96 -12.62 19.33
CA LYS A 457 -0.52 -11.48 20.15
C LYS A 457 0.40 -10.56 19.35
N ASN A 458 1.30 -11.16 18.55
CA ASN A 458 2.29 -10.46 17.75
C ASN A 458 2.68 -11.30 16.52
N VAL A 459 3.49 -10.71 15.64
CA VAL A 459 3.99 -11.33 14.40
C VAL A 459 4.78 -12.62 14.62
N LEU A 460 5.54 -12.73 15.72
CA LEU A 460 6.36 -13.91 15.99
C LEU A 460 5.50 -15.15 16.29
N GLU A 461 4.42 -14.99 17.05
CA GLU A 461 3.47 -16.08 17.29
C GLU A 461 2.80 -16.53 15.99
N ALA A 462 2.37 -15.60 15.14
CA ALA A 462 1.79 -15.90 13.84
C ALA A 462 2.74 -16.73 12.96
N VAL A 463 4.00 -16.29 12.84
CA VAL A 463 5.03 -16.98 12.03
C VAL A 463 5.33 -18.37 12.59
N LYS A 464 5.51 -18.50 13.90
CA LYS A 464 5.78 -19.81 14.53
C LYS A 464 4.63 -20.80 14.32
N THR A 465 3.39 -20.34 14.47
CA THR A 465 2.21 -21.20 14.29
C THR A 465 2.04 -21.64 12.84
N ALA A 466 2.25 -20.74 11.88
CA ALA A 466 2.22 -21.09 10.45
C ALA A 466 3.31 -22.10 10.07
N ILE A 467 4.55 -21.87 10.53
CA ILE A 467 5.67 -22.80 10.30
C ILE A 467 5.37 -24.18 10.90
N LYS A 468 4.85 -24.24 12.14
CA LYS A 468 4.50 -25.51 12.80
C LYS A 468 3.42 -26.29 12.05
N LYS A 469 2.40 -25.60 11.53
CA LYS A 469 1.35 -26.22 10.73
C LYS A 469 1.90 -26.89 9.47
N GLU A 470 2.80 -26.21 8.76
CA GLU A 470 3.26 -26.67 7.45
C GLU A 470 4.47 -27.61 7.53
N ILE A 471 5.35 -27.46 8.53
CA ILE A 471 6.59 -28.26 8.65
C ILE A 471 6.52 -29.30 9.79
N GLY A 472 5.81 -29.01 10.87
CA GLY A 472 5.67 -29.89 12.04
C GLY A 472 5.91 -29.18 13.39
N GLU A 473 5.28 -29.70 14.45
CA GLU A 473 5.37 -29.16 15.82
C GLU A 473 6.76 -29.25 16.45
N ASP A 474 7.59 -30.18 15.96
CA ASP A 474 8.97 -30.43 16.39
C ASP A 474 9.98 -29.46 15.77
N PHE A 475 9.56 -28.57 14.87
CA PHE A 475 10.45 -27.65 14.17
C PHE A 475 11.19 -26.71 15.13
N ASN A 476 12.52 -26.66 15.01
CA ASN A 476 13.33 -25.75 15.81
C ASN A 476 13.48 -24.37 15.17
N PHE A 477 13.15 -23.33 15.93
CA PHE A 477 13.19 -21.92 15.49
C PHE A 477 14.54 -21.25 15.75
N GLU A 478 15.59 -22.04 15.89
CA GLU A 478 16.96 -21.59 16.15
C GLU A 478 17.91 -22.50 15.36
N TRP A 479 18.93 -21.89 14.76
CA TRP A 479 20.02 -22.65 14.16
C TRP A 479 20.85 -23.31 15.27
N LYS A 480 20.90 -24.65 15.29
CA LYS A 480 21.70 -25.40 16.27
C LYS A 480 23.17 -25.40 15.84
N ASP A 481 23.90 -24.34 16.17
CA ASP A 481 25.36 -24.44 16.34
C ASP A 481 25.89 -23.30 17.24
N GLU A 482 26.00 -23.55 18.55
CA GLU A 482 26.58 -22.61 19.53
C GLU A 482 28.06 -22.28 19.23
N ARG A 483 28.72 -22.96 18.28
CA ARG A 483 30.11 -22.67 17.89
C ARG A 483 30.22 -21.78 16.65
N VAL A 484 29.13 -21.56 15.92
CA VAL A 484 29.16 -20.90 14.60
C VAL A 484 27.91 -20.04 14.37
N ASN A 485 27.54 -19.20 15.34
CA ASN A 485 26.57 -18.14 15.10
C ASN A 485 27.28 -16.84 14.66
N PRO A 486 27.31 -16.48 13.36
CA PRO A 486 27.95 -15.26 12.91
C PRO A 486 27.25 -13.98 13.40
N LEU A 487 25.99 -14.05 13.85
CA LEU A 487 25.30 -12.92 14.49
C LEU A 487 25.77 -12.67 15.94
N LEU A 488 26.38 -13.67 16.59
CA LEU A 488 26.95 -13.57 17.94
C LEU A 488 28.47 -13.32 17.96
N GLN A 489 29.16 -13.44 16.81
CA GLN A 489 30.61 -13.22 16.72
C GLN A 489 31.03 -11.74 16.64
N GLY A 490 30.09 -10.79 16.84
CA GLY A 490 30.38 -9.36 16.80
C GLY A 490 31.01 -8.75 18.06
N ASN A 491 31.29 -9.50 19.13
CA ASN A 491 31.70 -8.88 20.40
C ASN A 491 32.68 -9.66 21.31
N GLN A 492 33.45 -10.61 20.79
CA GLN A 492 34.54 -11.22 21.57
C GLN A 492 35.86 -11.19 20.81
N GLY A 493 36.57 -10.07 20.98
CA GLY A 493 37.95 -9.93 20.58
C GLY A 493 38.71 -9.07 21.59
N SER A 494 39.67 -9.70 22.26
CA SER A 494 40.80 -9.11 23.02
C SER A 494 40.70 -9.16 24.56
N ALA A 495 41.09 -10.32 25.11
CA ALA A 495 41.95 -10.38 26.30
C ALA A 495 42.57 -11.78 26.38
N VAL A 496 43.66 -12.02 25.66
CA VAL A 496 44.59 -13.10 26.00
C VAL A 496 45.95 -12.45 26.23
N ALA A 497 46.36 -12.50 27.48
CA ALA A 497 47.66 -12.07 27.96
C ALA A 497 48.76 -12.97 27.38
N VAL A 498 49.91 -12.36 27.10
CA VAL A 498 51.19 -13.06 26.99
C VAL A 498 52.17 -12.29 27.86
N GLU A 499 52.82 -13.02 28.76
CA GLU A 499 53.91 -12.60 29.66
C GLU A 499 55.09 -11.95 28.95
#